data_AF-A0A1Z4QEB0-F1
#
_entry.id   AF-A0A1Z4QEB0-F1
#
_cell.length_a   1.000
_cell.length_b   1.000
_cell.length_c   1.000
_cell.angle_alpha   90.00
_cell.angle_beta   90.00
_cell.angle_gamma   90.00
#
_symmetry.space_group_name_H-M   'P 1'
#
loop_
_entity.id
_entity.type
_entity.pdbx_description
1 polymer ?
#
loop_
_entity_poly.entity_id
_entity_poly.type
_entity_poly.pdbx_seq_one_letter_code
_entity_poly.pdbx_strand_id
1 'polypeptide(L)'
;MTDKIFLDTNLWIYLYAKNPPEKYQRVEEIIKNNFSLLLVSTQVLGELFHVLTRKKFTSKPDAMAIISDIVKTFPIQAINTAEVLQALEINAKYRCQGRTK
;
A
#
# COMPACT_ATOMS: atom_id res chain seq x y z
N MET A 1 5.86 20.80 -12.13
CA MET A 1 5.64 19.34 -12.21
C MET A 1 4.76 19.00 -11.02
N THR A 2 3.61 18.36 -11.22
CA THR A 2 2.74 18.01 -10.08
C THR A 2 3.32 16.74 -9.45
N ASP A 3 3.82 16.86 -8.23
CA ASP A 3 4.42 15.73 -7.52
C ASP A 3 3.36 14.65 -7.26
N LYS A 4 3.72 13.43 -7.63
CA LYS A 4 2.91 12.22 -7.47
C LYS A 4 3.23 11.60 -6.13
N ILE A 5 2.20 11.19 -5.38
CA ILE A 5 2.36 10.64 -4.03
C ILE A 5 2.14 9.13 -4.07
N PHE A 6 3.12 8.39 -3.57
CA PHE A 6 3.04 6.95 -3.39
C PHE A 6 2.80 6.60 -1.93
N LEU A 7 1.80 5.76 -1.64
CA LEU A 7 1.48 5.33 -0.28
C LEU A 7 1.87 3.86 -0.07
N ASP A 8 2.66 3.61 0.97
CA ASP A 8 3.04 2.28 1.43
C ASP A 8 1.84 1.46 1.93
N THR A 9 1.93 0.14 1.83
CA THR A 9 0.89 -0.81 2.29
C THR A 9 0.45 -0.55 3.73
N ASN A 10 1.36 -0.14 4.63
CA ASN A 10 1.02 0.10 6.03
C ASN A 10 -0.03 1.21 6.23
N LEU A 11 -0.01 2.24 5.39
CA LEU A 11 -0.99 3.32 5.48
C LEU A 11 -2.38 2.83 5.07
N TRP A 12 -2.46 2.07 3.98
CA TRP A 12 -3.70 1.40 3.57
C TRP A 12 -4.24 0.46 4.64
N ILE A 13 -3.37 -0.28 5.33
CA ILE A 13 -3.78 -1.15 6.44
C ILE A 13 -4.43 -0.32 7.57
N TYR A 14 -3.87 0.83 7.95
CA TYR A 14 -4.50 1.67 8.99
C TYR A 14 -5.86 2.22 8.56
N LEU A 15 -6.02 2.56 7.26
CA LEU A 15 -7.29 3.02 6.71
C LEU A 15 -8.40 1.95 6.87
N TYR A 16 -8.11 0.70 6.53
CA TYR A 16 -9.11 -0.37 6.54
C TYR A 16 -9.24 -1.10 7.87
N ALA A 17 -8.17 -1.26 8.64
CA ALA A 17 -8.20 -1.89 9.95
C ALA A 17 -8.86 -1.00 11.02
N LYS A 18 -8.93 0.33 10.78
CA LYS A 18 -9.53 1.33 11.68
C LYS A 18 -8.99 1.29 13.12
N ASN A 19 -7.80 0.71 13.30
CA ASN A 19 -7.18 0.49 14.60
C ASN A 19 -5.65 0.59 14.47
N PRO A 20 -4.98 1.47 15.23
CA PRO A 20 -5.55 2.44 16.18
C PRO A 20 -6.27 3.61 15.48
N PRO A 21 -7.32 4.18 16.10
CA PRO A 21 -8.16 5.21 15.48
C PRO A 21 -7.40 6.49 15.12
N GLU A 22 -6.40 6.87 15.92
CA GLU A 22 -5.55 8.03 15.62
C GLU A 22 -4.79 7.89 14.29
N LYS A 23 -4.27 6.69 14.01
CA LYS A 23 -3.56 6.43 12.75
C LYS A 23 -4.54 6.36 11.59
N TYR A 24 -5.73 5.81 11.79
CA TYR A 24 -6.80 5.83 10.80
C TYR A 24 -7.14 7.26 10.38
N GLN A 25 -7.45 8.14 11.34
CA GLN A 25 -7.86 9.53 11.07
C GLN A 25 -6.78 10.29 10.31
N ARG A 26 -5.53 10.16 10.75
CA ARG A 26 -4.40 10.82 10.09
C ARG A 26 -4.18 10.35 8.66
N VAL A 27 -4.31 9.04 8.41
CA VAL A 27 -4.21 8.50 7.05
C VAL A 27 -5.39 8.95 6.19
N GLU A 28 -6.60 8.96 6.75
CA GLU A 28 -7.79 9.44 6.06
C GLU A 28 -7.63 10.90 5.61
N GLU A 29 -7.11 11.77 6.47
CA GLU A 29 -6.82 13.17 6.14
C GLU A 29 -5.75 13.29 5.04
N ILE A 30 -4.66 12.51 5.12
CA ILE A 30 -3.62 12.49 4.09
C ILE A 30 -4.22 12.10 2.74
N ILE A 31 -5.08 11.07 2.71
CA ILE A 31 -5.70 10.60 1.47
C ILE A 31 -6.66 11.66 0.91
N LYS A 32 -7.52 12.25 1.76
CA LYS A 32 -8.47 13.28 1.34
C LYS A 32 -7.76 14.51 0.75
N ASN A 33 -6.69 14.97 1.39
CA ASN A 33 -5.97 16.18 0.97
C ASN A 33 -5.15 15.97 -0.31
N ASN A 34 -4.79 14.74 -0.64
CA ASN A 34 -3.89 14.42 -1.74
C ASN A 34 -4.53 13.52 -2.81
N PHE A 35 -5.84 13.31 -2.75
CA PHE A 35 -6.55 12.26 -3.49
C PHE A 35 -6.22 12.20 -4.99
N SER A 36 -6.13 13.36 -5.65
CA SER A 36 -5.84 13.47 -7.08
C SER A 36 -4.37 13.18 -7.47
N LEU A 37 -3.46 13.14 -6.49
CA LEU A 37 -2.02 12.92 -6.68
C LEU A 37 -1.58 11.50 -6.33
N LEU A 38 -2.47 10.70 -5.74
CA LEU A 38 -2.15 9.37 -5.24
C LEU A 38 -1.99 8.36 -6.36
N LEU A 39 -0.97 7.49 -6.22
CA LEU A 39 -0.78 6.29 -7.03
C LEU A 39 -0.60 5.07 -6.15
N VAL A 40 -1.00 3.92 -6.69
CA VAL A 40 -0.90 2.62 -6.02
C VAL A 40 -0.19 1.64 -6.92
N SER A 41 0.73 0.83 -6.38
CA SER A 41 1.37 -0.22 -7.17
C SER A 41 0.63 -1.55 -7.06
N THR A 42 0.80 -2.39 -8.08
CA THR A 42 0.34 -3.79 -8.05
C THR A 42 0.87 -4.59 -6.86
N GLN A 43 2.09 -4.31 -6.37
CA GLN A 43 2.64 -4.92 -5.16
C GLN A 43 1.85 -4.52 -3.91
N VAL A 44 1.51 -3.24 -3.74
CA VAL A 44 0.73 -2.76 -2.60
C VAL A 44 -0.65 -3.45 -2.55
N LEU A 45 -1.31 -3.64 -3.70
CA LEU A 45 -2.59 -4.36 -3.76
C LEU A 45 -2.47 -5.81 -3.26
N GLY A 46 -1.42 -6.52 -3.71
CA GLY A 46 -1.17 -7.90 -3.30
C GLY A 46 -0.85 -8.04 -1.81
N GLU A 47 0.01 -7.16 -1.29
CA GLU A 47 0.36 -7.13 0.13
C GLU A 47 -0.84 -6.76 1.00
N LEU A 48 -1.62 -5.76 0.59
CA LEU A 48 -2.81 -5.33 1.32
C LEU A 48 -3.83 -6.47 1.43
N PHE A 49 -4.13 -7.15 0.32
CA PHE A 49 -5.03 -8.32 0.33
C PHE A 49 -4.53 -9.42 1.28
N HIS A 50 -3.24 -9.74 1.20
CA HIS A 50 -2.64 -10.73 2.08
C HIS A 50 -2.76 -10.34 3.56
N VAL A 51 -2.48 -9.08 3.90
CA VAL A 51 -2.53 -8.62 5.29
C VAL A 51 -3.97 -8.58 5.82
N LEU A 52 -4.91 -8.04 5.05
CA LEU A 52 -6.33 -7.96 5.44
C LEU A 52 -6.91 -9.35 5.74
N THR A 53 -6.64 -10.31 4.86
CA THR A 53 -7.16 -11.69 4.99
C THR A 53 -6.42 -12.49 6.06
N ARG A 54 -5.09 -12.40 6.14
CA ARG A 54 -4.29 -13.16 7.10
C ARG A 54 -4.49 -12.69 8.54
N LYS A 55 -4.58 -11.37 8.76
CA LYS A 55 -4.82 -10.81 10.11
C LYS A 55 -6.30 -10.81 10.50
N LYS A 56 -7.19 -11.35 9.64
CA LYS A 56 -8.64 -11.41 9.84
C LYS A 56 -9.26 -10.03 10.13
N PHE A 57 -8.72 -8.98 9.53
CA PHE A 57 -9.30 -7.64 9.64
C PHE A 57 -10.61 -7.54 8.86
N THR A 58 -10.70 -8.25 7.74
CA THR A 58 -11.89 -8.33 6.90
C THR A 58 -12.09 -9.75 6.38
N SER A 59 -13.31 -10.05 5.94
CA SER A 59 -13.58 -11.31 5.24
C SER A 59 -12.89 -11.30 3.86
N LYS A 60 -12.64 -12.48 3.29
CA LYS A 60 -12.04 -12.58 1.95
C LYS A 60 -12.88 -11.85 0.87
N PRO A 61 -14.22 -11.99 0.83
CA PRO A 61 -15.06 -11.19 -0.07
C PRO A 61 -14.91 -9.68 0.13
N ASP A 62 -14.90 -9.21 1.37
CA ASP A 62 -14.75 -7.77 1.66
C ASP A 62 -13.37 -7.26 1.23
N ALA A 63 -12.31 -8.06 1.46
CA ALA A 63 -10.98 -7.73 0.99
C ALA A 63 -10.92 -7.62 -0.54
N MET A 64 -11.62 -8.51 -1.27
CA MET A 64 -11.71 -8.41 -2.74
C MET A 64 -12.46 -7.15 -3.18
N ALA A 65 -13.54 -6.78 -2.49
CA ALA A 65 -14.28 -5.55 -2.77
C ALA A 65 -13.39 -4.31 -2.56
N ILE A 66 -12.66 -4.26 -1.45
CA ILE A 66 -11.72 -3.18 -1.14
C ILE A 66 -10.67 -3.02 -2.25
N ILE A 67 -10.05 -4.11 -2.68
CA ILE A 67 -9.04 -4.05 -3.74
C ILE A 67 -9.66 -3.59 -5.07
N SER A 68 -10.86 -4.06 -5.40
CA SER A 68 -11.60 -3.64 -6.59
C SER A 68 -11.90 -2.13 -6.58
N ASP A 69 -12.28 -1.58 -5.43
CA ASP A 69 -12.54 -0.15 -5.28
C ASP A 69 -11.25 0.66 -5.47
N ILE A 70 -10.13 0.26 -4.85
CA ILE A 70 -8.84 0.93 -5.03
C ILE A 70 -8.42 0.97 -6.50
N VAL A 71 -8.57 -0.15 -7.23
CA VAL A 71 -8.23 -0.24 -8.65
C VAL A 71 -9.09 0.68 -9.52
N LYS A 72 -10.36 0.89 -9.16
CA LYS A 72 -11.26 1.81 -9.88
C LYS A 72 -11.01 3.26 -9.52
N THR A 73 -10.56 3.54 -8.30
CA THR A 73 -10.42 4.89 -7.78
C THR A 73 -9.06 5.51 -8.10
N PHE A 74 -7.97 4.72 -8.06
CA PHE A 74 -6.61 5.24 -8.16
C PHE A 74 -5.89 4.72 -9.41
N PRO A 75 -5.00 5.53 -10.00
CA PRO A 75 -4.12 5.05 -11.05
C PRO A 75 -3.16 3.97 -10.52
N ILE A 76 -3.15 2.81 -11.19
CA ILE A 76 -2.35 1.67 -10.81
C ILE A 76 -1.04 1.61 -11.61
N GLN A 77 0.08 1.56 -10.89
CA GLN A 77 1.41 1.33 -11.46
C GLN A 77 1.77 -0.16 -11.39
N ALA A 78 1.90 -0.80 -12.56
CA ALA A 78 2.45 -2.14 -12.64
C ALA A 78 3.95 -2.12 -12.34
N ILE A 79 4.41 -3.09 -11.54
CA ILE A 79 5.84 -3.27 -11.27
C ILE A 79 6.39 -4.27 -12.28
N ASN A 80 7.46 -3.90 -12.97
CA ASN A 80 8.14 -4.74 -13.95
C ASN A 80 9.44 -5.35 -13.39
N THR A 81 10.01 -6.28 -14.15
CA THR A 81 11.22 -7.02 -13.74
C THR A 81 12.44 -6.12 -13.55
N ALA A 82 12.58 -5.05 -14.35
CA ALA A 82 13.72 -4.13 -14.22
C ALA A 82 13.65 -3.33 -12.92
N GLU A 83 12.46 -2.88 -12.51
CA GLU A 83 12.24 -2.20 -11.23
C GLU A 83 12.55 -3.12 -10.05
N VAL A 84 12.17 -4.41 -10.14
CA VAL A 84 12.51 -5.41 -9.11
C VAL A 84 14.01 -5.62 -9.02
N LEU A 85 14.70 -5.80 -10.15
CA LEU A 85 16.16 -5.98 -10.15
C LEU A 85 16.88 -4.75 -9.56
N GLN A 86 16.43 -3.55 -9.92
CA GLN A 86 16.96 -2.32 -9.35
C GLN A 86 16.73 -2.23 -7.83
N ALA A 87 15.56 -2.64 -7.35
CA ALA A 87 15.27 -2.68 -5.92
C ALA A 87 16.21 -3.64 -5.17
N LEU A 88 16.56 -4.78 -5.78
CA LEU A 88 17.53 -5.72 -5.21
C LEU A 88 18.96 -5.13 -5.14
N GLU A 89 19.38 -4.42 -6.18
CA GLU A 89 20.69 -3.72 -6.18
C GLU A 89 20.75 -2.66 -5.08
N ILE A 90 19.69 -1.87 -4.92
CA ILE A 90 19.57 -0.88 -3.84
C ILE A 90 19.64 -1.57 -2.48
N ASN A 91 18.92 -2.68 -2.30
CA ASN A 91 18.94 -3.45 -1.05
C ASN A 91 20.35 -3.95 -0.71
N ALA A 92 21.06 -4.51 -1.69
CA ALA A 92 22.43 -4.98 -1.53
C ALA A 92 23.40 -3.85 -1.17
N LYS A 93 23.24 -2.69 -1.82
CA LYS A 93 24.09 -1.50 -1.62
C LYS A 93 23.96 -0.92 -0.22
N TYR A 94 22.73 -0.80 0.29
CA TYR A 94 22.47 -0.13 1.56
C TYR A 94 22.36 -1.08 2.76
N ARG A 95 22.55 -2.40 2.56
CA ARG A 95 22.38 -3.44 3.60
C ARG A 95 21.14 -3.15 4.46
N CYS A 96 19.98 -3.00 3.82
CA CYS A 96 18.70 -2.95 4.52
C CYS A 96 18.39 -4.35 5.07
N GLN A 97 19.20 -4.81 6.03
CA GLN A 97 18.99 -6.03 6.79
C GLN A 97 17.80 -5.77 7.70
N GLY A 98 16.65 -6.32 7.31
CA GLY A 98 15.60 -6.61 8.27
C GLY A 98 16.24 -7.40 9.40
N ARG A 99 16.07 -6.91 10.63
CA ARG A 99 16.49 -7.58 11.86
C ARG A 99 16.18 -9.07 11.74
N THR A 100 17.23 -9.86 11.51
CA THR A 100 17.16 -11.32 11.59
C THR A 100 16.79 -11.60 13.04
N LYS A 101 15.59 -12.11 13.26
CA LYS A 101 15.24 -12.76 14.52
C LYS A 101 15.92 -14.12 14.57
#